data_AF-K4QUX7-F1
#
_entry.id   AF-K4QUX7-F1
#
_cell.length_a   1.000
_cell.length_b   1.000
_cell.length_c   1.000
_cell.angle_alpha   90.00
_cell.angle_beta   90.00
_cell.angle_gamma   90.00
#
_symmetry.space_group_name_H-M   'P 1'
#
loop_
_entity.id
_entity.type
_entity.pdbx_description
1 polymer ?
#
loop_
_entity_poly.entity_id
_entity_poly.type
_entity_poly.pdbx_seq_one_letter_code
_entity_poly.pdbx_strand_id
1 'polypeptide(L)'
;MRVLVPDDPVFFAKFQSLEQPLLRHLHRLHSEGGDSDDERIVSDAYDSWVRVLLKLPLWHSDDVSADSAVPEWRRCALYSARGEQLTSLCPIDLNAADLGQLAACLALFADGERAWGAIPGQAQAEPADREEHLTDAFRRVMEVLSLSPPQGLLGSLRHAVLRGPVVRVTLSPEQEREYRCFCQEIVTILSSGDAFALRSHRAMYL
;
A
#
# COMPACT_ATOMS: atom_id res chain seq x y z
N MET A 1 2.45 -9.37 11.47
CA MET A 1 1.97 -10.18 10.31
C MET A 1 2.90 -9.93 9.13
N ARG A 2 3.00 -10.87 8.20
CA ARG A 2 3.82 -10.71 7.00
C ARG A 2 2.95 -10.45 5.79
N VAL A 3 3.41 -9.50 4.98
CA VAL A 3 2.75 -9.07 3.76
C VAL A 3 3.78 -9.01 2.65
N LEU A 4 3.35 -9.32 1.43
CA LEU A 4 4.16 -9.10 0.23
C LEU A 4 3.68 -7.81 -0.41
N VAL A 5 4.54 -6.79 -0.38
CA VAL A 5 4.26 -5.51 -1.01
C VAL A 5 4.97 -5.47 -2.36
N PRO A 6 4.28 -5.09 -3.45
CA PRO A 6 4.95 -4.91 -4.71
C PRO A 6 5.89 -3.71 -4.65
N ASP A 7 7.09 -3.91 -5.17
CA ASP A 7 7.96 -2.84 -5.56
C ASP A 7 7.45 -2.33 -6.92
N ASP A 8 6.33 -1.59 -6.92
CA ASP A 8 5.76 -0.96 -8.13
C ASP A 8 5.26 0.49 -7.87
N PRO A 9 5.21 1.38 -8.90
CA PRO A 9 4.91 2.80 -8.72
C PRO A 9 3.45 3.05 -8.39
N VAL A 10 2.57 2.18 -8.85
CA VAL A 10 1.11 2.32 -8.71
C VAL A 10 0.73 2.06 -7.27
N PHE A 11 1.27 1.01 -6.64
CA PHE A 11 1.07 0.79 -5.21
C PHE A 11 1.64 1.95 -4.39
N PHE A 12 2.90 2.34 -4.65
CA PHE A 12 3.56 3.41 -3.88
C PHE A 12 2.80 4.75 -4.00
N ALA A 13 2.41 5.17 -5.21
CA ALA A 13 1.67 6.39 -5.43
C ALA A 13 0.31 6.37 -4.70
N LYS A 14 -0.41 5.24 -4.71
CA LYS A 14 -1.68 5.10 -3.99
C LYS A 14 -1.48 5.16 -2.47
N PHE A 15 -0.47 4.46 -1.94
CA PHE A 15 -0.14 4.51 -0.52
C PHE A 15 0.29 5.91 -0.07
N GLN A 16 1.09 6.62 -0.87
CA GLN A 16 1.52 7.99 -0.58
C GLN A 16 0.34 8.97 -0.63
N SER A 17 -0.62 8.75 -1.52
CA SER A 17 -1.80 9.61 -1.66
C SER A 17 -2.68 9.69 -0.40
N LEU A 18 -2.50 8.77 0.55
CA LEU A 18 -3.21 8.74 1.83
C LEU A 18 -2.77 9.84 2.81
N GLU A 19 -1.57 10.42 2.62
CA GLU A 19 -1.05 11.45 3.53
C GLU A 19 -1.93 12.70 3.59
N GLN A 20 -2.27 13.25 2.42
CA GLN A 20 -3.07 14.47 2.34
C GLN A 20 -4.45 14.36 3.01
N PRO A 21 -5.28 13.32 2.75
CA PRO A 21 -6.58 13.21 3.39
C PRO A 21 -6.47 13.07 4.92
N LEU A 22 -5.48 12.33 5.43
CA LEU A 22 -5.23 12.22 6.87
C LEU A 22 -4.90 13.58 7.49
N LEU A 23 -3.95 14.32 6.90
CA LEU A 23 -3.56 15.65 7.39
C LEU A 23 -4.69 16.67 7.33
N ARG A 24 -5.48 16.66 6.25
CA ARG A 24 -6.64 17.56 6.10
C ARG A 24 -7.70 17.27 7.17
N HIS A 25 -7.98 16.01 7.44
CA HIS A 25 -8.94 15.63 8.49
C HIS A 25 -8.45 16.03 9.88
N LEU A 26 -7.17 15.80 10.19
CA LEU A 26 -6.57 16.27 11.44
C LEU A 26 -6.68 17.78 11.60
N HIS A 27 -6.34 18.55 10.56
CA HIS A 27 -6.46 20.00 10.60
C HIS A 27 -7.91 20.45 10.84
N ARG A 28 -8.88 19.80 10.17
CA ARG A 28 -10.30 20.10 10.32
C ARG A 28 -10.77 19.87 11.76
N LEU A 29 -10.52 18.69 12.31
CA LEU A 29 -10.90 18.31 13.67
C LEU A 29 -10.25 19.24 14.71
N HIS A 30 -8.98 19.57 14.52
CA HIS A 30 -8.27 20.50 15.39
C HIS A 30 -8.88 21.92 15.34
N SER A 31 -9.32 22.38 14.16
CA SER A 31 -9.95 23.70 13.99
C SER A 31 -11.35 23.80 14.60
N GLU A 32 -12.05 22.67 14.74
CA GLU A 32 -13.37 22.58 15.37
C GLU A 32 -13.30 22.56 16.91
N GLY A 33 -12.09 22.42 17.48
CA GLY A 33 -11.78 22.81 18.85
C GLY A 33 -12.25 21.84 19.94
N GLY A 34 -12.44 20.56 19.62
CA GLY A 34 -12.83 19.52 20.58
C GLY A 34 -11.96 18.27 20.49
N ASP A 35 -11.42 17.85 21.64
CA ASP A 35 -10.77 16.56 21.84
C ASP A 35 -11.82 15.46 21.59
N SER A 36 -11.84 14.92 20.37
CA SER A 36 -12.82 13.94 19.93
C SER A 36 -12.19 12.57 19.77
N ASP A 37 -12.98 11.51 19.97
CA ASP A 37 -12.52 10.15 19.65
C ASP A 37 -12.07 10.04 18.18
N ASP A 38 -12.71 10.81 17.28
CA ASP A 38 -12.37 10.90 15.86
C ASP A 38 -10.97 11.50 15.64
N GLU A 39 -10.61 12.57 16.36
CA GLU A 39 -9.27 13.18 16.29
C GLU A 39 -8.20 12.16 16.69
N ARG A 40 -8.44 11.42 17.77
CA ARG A 40 -7.54 10.34 18.20
C ARG A 40 -7.43 9.23 17.15
N ILE A 41 -8.53 8.80 16.54
CA ILE A 41 -8.53 7.76 15.50
C ILE A 41 -7.68 8.20 14.30
N VAL A 42 -7.87 9.44 13.82
CA VAL A 42 -7.12 9.95 12.66
C VAL A 42 -5.64 10.17 13.02
N SER A 43 -5.34 10.63 14.24
CA SER A 43 -3.97 10.85 14.70
C SER A 43 -3.21 9.53 14.79
N ASP A 44 -3.82 8.53 15.42
CA ASP A 44 -3.28 7.17 15.50
C ASP A 44 -3.04 6.60 14.11
N ALA A 45 -4.00 6.76 13.19
CA ALA A 45 -3.87 6.29 11.81
C ALA A 45 -2.76 7.00 11.03
N TYR A 46 -2.55 8.30 11.26
CA TYR A 46 -1.43 9.04 10.66
C TYR A 46 -0.08 8.48 11.14
N ASP A 47 0.07 8.25 12.45
CA ASP A 47 1.29 7.64 12.98
C ASP A 47 1.50 6.21 12.42
N SER A 48 0.44 5.42 12.32
CA SER A 48 0.49 4.09 11.70
C SER A 48 0.88 4.17 10.23
N TRP A 49 0.34 5.13 9.47
CA TRP A 49 0.69 5.36 8.08
C TRP A 49 2.19 5.64 7.94
N VAL A 50 2.75 6.53 8.77
CA VAL A 50 4.21 6.81 8.80
C VAL A 50 5.00 5.53 9.13
N ARG A 51 4.60 4.77 10.17
CA ARG A 51 5.28 3.52 10.55
C ARG A 51 5.26 2.48 9.44
N VAL A 52 4.17 2.37 8.68
CA VAL A 52 4.06 1.49 7.52
C VAL A 52 4.91 2.02 6.37
N LEU A 53 4.85 3.32 6.07
CA LEU A 53 5.63 3.98 5.01
C LEU A 53 7.13 3.68 5.15
N LEU A 54 7.66 3.78 6.36
CA LEU A 54 9.08 3.53 6.65
C LEU A 54 9.52 2.07 6.39
N LYS A 55 8.56 1.14 6.25
CA LYS A 55 8.82 -0.27 5.93
C LYS A 55 8.66 -0.57 4.44
N LEU A 56 8.06 0.33 3.66
CA LEU A 56 7.80 0.10 2.24
C LEU A 56 9.06 0.32 1.38
N PRO A 57 9.11 -0.32 0.18
CA PRO A 57 9.99 0.10 -0.91
C PRO A 57 10.02 1.61 -1.13
N LEU A 58 11.19 2.22 -0.90
CA LEU A 58 11.43 3.60 -1.27
C LEU A 58 11.79 3.64 -2.76
N TRP A 59 10.80 4.06 -3.55
CA TRP A 59 10.89 4.21 -5.01
C TRP A 59 11.83 5.34 -5.45
N HIS A 60 12.18 6.25 -4.53
CA HIS A 60 13.00 7.44 -4.80
C HIS A 60 14.14 7.55 -3.79
N SER A 61 15.12 6.66 -3.91
CA SER A 61 16.35 6.71 -3.12
C SER A 61 17.55 6.49 -4.03
N ASP A 62 17.62 7.21 -5.15
CA ASP A 62 18.85 7.33 -5.92
C ASP A 62 19.90 8.23 -5.22
N ASP A 63 19.55 8.86 -4.09
CA ASP A 63 20.41 9.84 -3.39
C ASP A 63 20.80 9.45 -1.95
N VAL A 64 20.65 8.17 -1.57
CA VAL A 64 21.21 7.71 -0.29
C VAL A 64 22.68 7.37 -0.49
N SER A 65 23.50 8.39 -0.24
CA SER A 65 24.95 8.33 -0.04
C SER A 65 25.37 7.01 0.60
N ALA A 66 26.51 6.47 0.15
CA ALA A 66 27.03 5.10 0.37
C ALA A 66 27.25 4.67 1.85
N ASP A 67 26.78 5.44 2.81
CA ASP A 67 27.04 5.30 4.25
C ASP A 67 25.77 5.05 5.09
N SER A 68 24.57 5.09 4.48
CA SER A 68 23.35 4.67 5.16
C SER A 68 23.09 3.19 4.91
N ALA A 69 22.90 2.43 6.00
CA ALA A 69 22.52 1.02 5.98
C ALA A 69 21.25 0.84 5.13
N VAL A 70 21.46 0.52 3.86
CA VAL A 70 20.40 0.21 2.91
C VAL A 70 19.58 -0.94 3.50
N PRO A 71 18.26 -0.81 3.68
CA PRO A 71 17.43 -1.89 4.20
C PRO A 71 17.69 -3.17 3.39
N GLU A 72 17.95 -4.30 4.07
CA GLU A 72 18.44 -5.56 3.47
C GLU A 72 17.57 -6.08 2.32
N TRP A 73 16.30 -5.70 2.27
CA TRP A 73 15.36 -6.09 1.22
C TRP A 73 15.50 -5.28 -0.09
N ARG A 74 16.22 -4.15 -0.11
CA ARG A 74 16.39 -3.28 -1.31
C ARG A 74 17.21 -3.87 -2.45
N ARG A 75 17.62 -5.14 -2.37
CA ARG A 75 18.54 -5.75 -3.32
C ARG A 75 18.15 -7.20 -3.67
N CYS A 76 16.88 -7.56 -3.47
CA CYS A 76 16.32 -8.81 -3.96
C CYS A 76 15.83 -8.63 -5.40
N ALA A 77 16.58 -9.15 -6.37
CA ALA A 77 16.16 -9.18 -7.77
C ALA A 77 15.42 -10.51 -8.03
N LEU A 78 14.14 -10.41 -8.38
CA LEU A 78 13.28 -11.55 -8.65
C LEU A 78 13.36 -11.93 -10.14
N TYR A 79 13.49 -13.22 -10.43
CA TYR A 79 13.57 -13.74 -11.79
C TYR A 79 12.56 -14.86 -12.03
N SER A 80 12.00 -14.90 -13.24
CA SER A 80 11.17 -16.00 -13.73
C SER A 80 11.99 -17.28 -13.87
N ALA A 81 11.32 -18.42 -14.02
CA ALA A 81 11.98 -19.69 -14.31
C ALA A 81 12.76 -19.66 -15.64
N ARG A 82 12.47 -18.69 -16.51
CA ARG A 82 13.14 -18.44 -17.79
C ARG A 82 14.31 -17.46 -17.69
N GLY A 83 14.54 -16.88 -16.52
CA GLY A 83 15.60 -15.88 -16.28
C GLY A 83 15.21 -14.45 -16.64
N GLU A 84 13.93 -14.17 -16.89
CA GLU A 84 13.45 -12.80 -17.08
C GLU A 84 13.34 -12.10 -15.73
N GLN A 85 13.76 -10.84 -15.63
CA GLN A 85 13.60 -10.08 -14.39
C GLN A 85 12.12 -9.73 -14.20
N LEU A 86 11.60 -10.03 -13.01
CA LEU A 86 10.24 -9.75 -12.59
C LEU A 86 10.22 -8.52 -11.68
N THR A 87 9.06 -7.87 -11.58
CA THR A 87 8.79 -6.88 -10.54
C THR A 87 8.93 -7.52 -9.16
N SER A 88 9.73 -6.91 -8.30
CA SER A 88 10.05 -7.48 -6.99
C SER A 88 8.84 -7.42 -6.05
N LEU A 89 8.72 -8.43 -5.19
CA LEU A 89 7.80 -8.41 -4.06
C LEU A 89 8.62 -8.37 -2.77
N CYS A 90 8.43 -7.34 -1.96
CA CYS A 90 9.14 -7.13 -0.71
C CYS A 90 8.36 -7.75 0.45
N PRO A 91 8.92 -8.77 1.14
CA PRO A 91 8.33 -9.28 2.36
C PRO A 91 8.57 -8.29 3.49
N ILE A 92 7.49 -7.72 4.04
CA ILE A 92 7.56 -6.78 5.16
C ILE A 92 6.79 -7.29 6.37
N ASP A 93 7.30 -6.99 7.56
CA ASP A 93 6.64 -7.29 8.82
C ASP A 93 5.81 -6.07 9.27
N LEU A 94 4.49 -6.16 9.11
CA LEU A 94 3.54 -5.14 9.57
C LEU A 94 3.00 -5.48 10.95
N ASN A 95 2.77 -4.47 11.78
CA ASN A 95 2.07 -4.63 13.04
C ASN A 95 0.56 -4.70 12.77
N ALA A 96 -0.13 -5.67 13.38
CA ALA A 96 -1.58 -5.78 13.26
C ALA A 96 -2.30 -4.56 13.84
N ALA A 97 -1.73 -3.93 14.88
CA ALA A 97 -2.27 -2.71 15.45
C ALA A 97 -2.21 -1.54 14.45
N ASP A 98 -1.11 -1.40 13.70
CA ASP A 98 -0.95 -0.33 12.71
C ASP A 98 -2.01 -0.44 11.60
N LEU A 99 -2.25 -1.66 11.06
CA LEU A 99 -3.33 -1.85 10.09
C LEU A 99 -4.72 -1.68 10.70
N GLY A 100 -4.91 -2.04 11.97
CA GLY A 100 -6.16 -1.83 12.69
C GLY A 100 -6.50 -0.35 12.83
N GLN A 101 -5.51 0.48 13.16
CA GLN A 101 -5.66 1.95 13.25
C GLN A 101 -6.03 2.55 11.89
N LEU A 102 -5.35 2.13 10.82
CA LEU A 102 -5.69 2.55 9.45
C LEU A 102 -7.10 2.11 9.03
N ALA A 103 -7.49 0.87 9.36
CA ALA A 103 -8.83 0.36 9.06
C ALA A 103 -9.93 1.10 9.84
N ALA A 104 -9.68 1.47 11.10
CA ALA A 104 -10.60 2.26 11.90
C ALA A 104 -10.80 3.67 11.29
N CYS A 105 -9.72 4.30 10.85
CA CYS A 105 -9.80 5.58 10.15
C CYS A 105 -10.53 5.49 8.81
N LEU A 106 -10.34 4.40 8.05
CA LEU A 106 -11.10 4.15 6.82
C LEU A 106 -12.60 4.01 7.10
N ALA A 107 -12.98 3.30 8.17
CA ALA A 107 -14.37 3.18 8.57
C ALA A 107 -14.98 4.54 8.94
N LEU A 108 -14.23 5.37 9.68
CA LEU A 108 -14.63 6.74 10.01
C LEU A 108 -14.91 7.58 8.76
N PHE A 109 -14.04 7.52 7.74
CA PHE A 109 -14.24 8.24 6.48
C PHE A 109 -15.47 7.73 5.72
N ALA A 110 -15.65 6.41 5.64
CA ALA A 110 -16.80 5.81 4.96
C ALA A 110 -18.15 6.15 5.63
N ASP A 111 -18.18 6.27 6.96
CA ASP A 111 -19.38 6.66 7.69
C ASP A 111 -19.67 8.17 7.56
N GLY A 112 -18.63 9.00 7.49
CA GLY A 112 -18.73 10.41 7.14
C GLY A 112 -19.39 10.61 5.77
N GLU A 113 -18.89 9.96 4.72
CA GLU A 113 -19.45 10.06 3.35
C GLU A 113 -20.95 9.71 3.29
N ARG A 114 -21.37 8.67 4.03
CA ARG A 114 -22.78 8.26 4.11
C ARG A 114 -23.66 9.30 4.80
N ALA A 115 -23.16 9.93 5.87
CA ALA A 115 -23.88 10.96 6.60
C ALA A 115 -24.09 12.22 5.74
N TRP A 116 -23.07 12.62 4.97
CA TRP A 116 -23.13 13.79 4.09
C TRP A 116 -23.94 13.53 2.80
N GLY A 117 -23.88 12.33 2.23
CA GLY A 117 -24.65 11.95 1.04
C GLY A 117 -26.18 11.89 1.25
N ALA A 118 -26.63 11.86 2.51
CA ALA A 118 -28.05 11.77 2.87
C ALA A 118 -28.76 13.14 3.01
N ILE A 119 -28.03 14.26 2.92
CA ILE A 119 -28.60 15.62 3.08
C ILE A 119 -28.89 16.22 1.69
N PRO A 120 -30.17 16.31 1.25
CA PRO A 120 -30.49 16.87 -0.06
C PRO A 120 -30.32 18.40 -0.01
N GLY A 121 -29.41 18.94 -0.81
CA GLY A 121 -29.40 20.38 -1.16
C GLY A 121 -28.32 21.26 -0.53
N GLN A 122 -27.30 20.72 0.14
CA GLN A 122 -26.11 21.52 0.47
C GLN A 122 -25.12 21.50 -0.69
N ALA A 123 -24.93 22.67 -1.31
CA ALA A 123 -23.96 22.89 -2.36
C ALA A 123 -22.54 22.58 -1.87
N GLN A 124 -21.93 21.58 -2.48
CA GLN A 124 -20.54 21.15 -2.27
C GLN A 124 -19.58 22.30 -2.57
N ALA A 125 -18.90 22.82 -1.55
CA ALA A 125 -17.82 23.79 -1.72
C ALA A 125 -16.44 23.13 -1.89
N GLU A 126 -16.32 21.84 -1.58
CA GLU A 126 -15.14 21.01 -1.91
C GLU A 126 -15.57 19.94 -2.94
N PRO A 127 -14.71 19.58 -3.91
CA PRO A 127 -15.08 18.65 -4.96
C PRO A 127 -15.27 17.26 -4.35
N ALA A 128 -16.53 16.85 -4.12
CA ALA A 128 -16.87 15.54 -3.56
C ALA A 128 -16.28 14.38 -4.35
N ASP A 129 -16.12 14.55 -5.68
CA ASP A 129 -15.41 13.61 -6.53
C ASP A 129 -13.99 13.31 -6.01
N ARG A 130 -13.28 14.29 -5.45
CA ARG A 130 -11.90 14.10 -4.98
C ARG A 130 -11.84 13.33 -3.66
N GLU A 131 -12.83 13.46 -2.79
CA GLU A 131 -12.86 12.80 -1.48
C GLU A 131 -13.29 11.32 -1.64
N GLU A 132 -14.30 11.05 -2.49
CA GLU A 132 -14.72 9.68 -2.84
C GLU A 132 -13.57 8.88 -3.49
N HIS A 133 -12.78 9.52 -4.37
CA HIS A 133 -11.61 8.89 -4.98
C HIS A 133 -10.48 8.60 -3.96
N LEU A 134 -10.40 9.35 -2.86
CA LEU A 134 -9.38 9.16 -1.82
C LEU A 134 -9.78 8.04 -0.84
N THR A 135 -11.04 7.98 -0.42
CA THR A 135 -11.56 6.86 0.40
C THR A 135 -11.48 5.55 -0.38
N ASP A 136 -11.79 5.58 -1.68
CA ASP A 136 -11.62 4.43 -2.56
C ASP A 136 -10.14 4.01 -2.70
N ALA A 137 -9.22 4.97 -2.87
CA ALA A 137 -7.79 4.69 -2.88
C ALA A 137 -7.31 4.08 -1.55
N PHE A 138 -7.76 4.62 -0.42
CA PHE A 138 -7.44 4.10 0.91
C PHE A 138 -7.95 2.66 1.09
N ARG A 139 -9.20 2.41 0.74
CA ARG A 139 -9.79 1.07 0.76
C ARG A 139 -8.97 0.08 -0.06
N ARG A 140 -8.60 0.41 -1.30
CA ARG A 140 -7.81 -0.47 -2.17
C ARG A 140 -6.42 -0.76 -1.63
N VAL A 141 -5.76 0.23 -1.04
CA VAL A 141 -4.46 0.05 -0.39
C VAL A 141 -4.60 -0.90 0.80
N MET A 142 -5.63 -0.72 1.63
CA MET A 142 -5.90 -1.61 2.77
C MET A 142 -6.24 -3.03 2.33
N GLU A 143 -6.98 -3.20 1.23
CA GLU A 143 -7.25 -4.50 0.63
C GLU A 143 -5.95 -5.21 0.21
N VAL A 144 -5.03 -4.51 -0.47
CA VAL A 144 -3.72 -5.07 -0.83
C VAL A 144 -2.89 -5.44 0.40
N LEU A 145 -2.83 -4.57 1.41
CA LEU A 145 -2.09 -4.83 2.65
C LEU A 145 -2.68 -5.96 3.50
N SER A 146 -3.93 -6.35 3.21
CA SER A 146 -4.64 -7.44 3.88
C SER A 146 -4.61 -8.75 3.10
N LEU A 147 -4.03 -8.77 1.88
CA LEU A 147 -3.91 -9.99 1.10
C LEU A 147 -3.03 -11.02 1.80
N SER A 148 -3.49 -12.27 1.80
CA SER A 148 -2.71 -13.39 2.33
C SER A 148 -1.59 -13.75 1.35
N PRO A 149 -0.31 -13.60 1.73
CA PRO A 149 0.79 -13.90 0.82
C PRO A 149 0.87 -15.41 0.54
N PRO A 150 1.08 -15.83 -0.73
CA PRO A 150 1.33 -17.23 -1.06
C PRO A 150 2.55 -17.75 -0.30
N GLN A 151 2.38 -18.84 0.46
CA GLN A 151 3.42 -19.29 1.40
C GLN A 151 4.67 -19.83 0.70
N GLY A 152 4.53 -20.45 -0.48
CA GLY A 152 5.66 -20.90 -1.29
C GLY A 152 6.53 -19.74 -1.77
N LEU A 153 5.89 -18.70 -2.29
CA LEU A 153 6.53 -17.45 -2.68
C LEU A 153 7.18 -16.71 -1.50
N LEU A 154 6.44 -16.51 -0.41
CA LEU A 154 6.94 -15.87 0.80
C LEU A 154 8.15 -16.63 1.38
N GLY A 155 8.08 -17.96 1.43
CA GLY A 155 9.17 -18.81 1.90
C GLY A 155 10.45 -18.59 1.11
N SER A 156 10.36 -18.49 -0.21
CA SER A 156 11.53 -18.32 -1.10
C SER A 156 12.19 -16.95 -0.92
N LEU A 157 11.37 -15.89 -0.87
CA LEU A 157 11.84 -14.53 -0.65
C LEU A 157 12.48 -14.36 0.73
N ARG A 158 12.00 -15.08 1.76
CA ARG A 158 12.60 -15.07 3.09
C ARG A 158 13.99 -15.69 3.14
N HIS A 159 14.15 -16.87 2.54
CA HIS A 159 15.46 -17.54 2.51
C HIS A 159 16.49 -16.73 1.74
N ALA A 160 16.02 -15.96 0.75
CA ALA A 160 16.84 -15.05 -0.01
C ALA A 160 17.35 -13.88 0.84
N VAL A 161 16.47 -13.14 1.51
CA VAL A 161 16.84 -11.96 2.32
C VAL A 161 17.89 -12.27 3.40
N LEU A 162 17.92 -13.50 3.93
CA LEU A 162 18.90 -13.95 4.92
C LEU A 162 20.34 -14.17 4.37
N ARG A 163 20.56 -14.11 3.04
CA ARG A 163 21.83 -14.52 2.39
C ARG A 163 22.74 -13.36 1.95
N GLY A 164 22.45 -12.13 2.38
CA GLY A 164 23.37 -11.00 2.23
C GLY A 164 22.94 -9.95 1.21
N PRO A 165 23.86 -9.08 0.77
CA PRO A 165 23.50 -7.76 0.26
C PRO A 165 22.87 -7.76 -1.12
N VAL A 166 23.09 -8.69 -2.06
CA VAL A 166 22.34 -8.72 -3.33
C VAL A 166 21.92 -10.14 -3.59
N VAL A 167 20.62 -10.38 -3.61
CA VAL A 167 20.09 -11.73 -3.68
C VAL A 167 19.23 -11.88 -4.93
N ARG A 168 19.71 -12.73 -5.83
CA ARG A 168 18.94 -13.14 -7.00
C ARG A 168 18.07 -14.31 -6.60
N VAL A 169 16.77 -14.18 -6.79
CA VAL A 169 15.80 -15.24 -6.51
C VAL A 169 15.19 -15.65 -7.82
N THR A 170 15.51 -16.86 -8.27
CA THR A 170 14.86 -17.46 -9.43
C THR A 170 13.70 -18.31 -8.93
N LEU A 171 12.49 -17.98 -9.38
CA LEU A 171 11.28 -18.72 -9.02
C LEU A 171 11.23 -20.07 -9.75
N SER A 172 10.73 -21.10 -9.05
CA SER A 172 10.28 -22.32 -9.74
C SER A 172 9.03 -22.03 -10.59
N PRO A 173 8.68 -22.89 -11.56
CA PRO A 173 7.45 -22.72 -12.35
C PRO A 173 6.17 -22.61 -11.49
N GLU A 174 6.11 -23.35 -10.38
CA GLU A 174 4.99 -23.29 -9.43
C GLU A 174 4.93 -21.94 -8.71
N GLN A 175 6.09 -21.44 -8.28
CA GLN A 175 6.20 -20.14 -7.60
C GLN A 175 5.96 -18.97 -8.55
N GLU A 176 6.37 -19.09 -9.81
CA GLU A 176 6.06 -18.11 -10.85
C GLU A 176 4.54 -18.04 -11.11
N ARG A 177 3.85 -19.18 -11.06
CA ARG A 177 2.37 -19.20 -11.13
C ARG A 177 1.74 -18.52 -9.91
N GLU A 178 2.21 -18.83 -8.69
CA GLU A 178 1.76 -18.16 -7.46
C GLU A 178 1.98 -16.64 -7.54
N TYR A 179 3.17 -16.22 -7.98
CA TYR A 179 3.53 -14.82 -8.22
C TYR A 179 2.54 -14.16 -9.19
N ARG A 180 2.30 -14.75 -10.37
CA ARG A 180 1.37 -14.19 -11.36
C ARG A 180 -0.05 -14.06 -10.82
N CYS A 181 -0.55 -15.06 -10.11
CA CYS A 181 -1.88 -15.01 -9.50
C CYS A 181 -1.96 -13.88 -8.46
N PHE A 182 -0.96 -13.77 -7.58
CA PHE A 182 -0.93 -12.75 -6.54
C PHE A 182 -0.80 -11.33 -7.10
N CYS A 183 0.10 -11.12 -8.06
CA CYS A 183 0.24 -9.82 -8.73
C CYS A 183 -1.02 -9.45 -9.53
N GLN A 184 -1.71 -10.43 -10.14
CA GLN A 184 -2.97 -10.17 -10.82
C GLN A 184 -4.05 -9.68 -9.85
N GLU A 185 -4.09 -10.20 -8.62
CA GLU A 185 -5.01 -9.74 -7.58
C GLU A 185 -4.69 -8.30 -7.14
N ILE A 186 -3.42 -7.99 -6.89
CA ILE A 186 -2.95 -6.63 -6.60
C ILE A 186 -3.36 -5.65 -7.71
N VAL A 187 -3.09 -6.00 -8.97
CA VAL A 187 -3.40 -5.17 -10.13
C VAL A 187 -4.91 -4.93 -10.24
N THR A 188 -5.71 -5.98 -10.05
CA THR A 188 -7.18 -5.87 -10.07
C THR A 188 -7.70 -4.96 -8.96
N ILE A 189 -7.17 -5.06 -7.75
CA ILE A 189 -7.59 -4.22 -6.61
C ILE A 189 -7.22 -2.76 -6.87
N LEU A 190 -5.95 -2.48 -7.16
CA LEU A 190 -5.46 -1.10 -7.26
C LEU A 190 -6.04 -0.37 -8.48
N SER A 191 -6.25 -1.08 -9.59
CA SER A 191 -6.72 -0.50 -10.86
C SER A 191 -8.19 -0.77 -11.16
N SER A 192 -8.98 -1.22 -10.17
CA SER A 192 -10.42 -1.45 -10.35
C SER A 192 -11.15 -0.21 -10.89
N GLY A 193 -12.15 -0.40 -11.75
CA GLY A 193 -12.91 0.70 -12.35
C GLY A 193 -12.21 1.48 -13.47
N ASP A 194 -10.91 1.25 -13.73
CA ASP A 194 -10.17 1.88 -14.82
C ASP A 194 -9.46 0.83 -15.69
N ALA A 195 -10.05 0.55 -16.86
CA ALA A 195 -9.50 -0.43 -17.80
C ALA A 195 -8.15 -0.02 -18.39
N PHE A 196 -7.85 1.27 -18.50
CA PHE A 196 -6.55 1.74 -18.95
C PHE A 196 -5.50 1.54 -17.85
N ALA A 197 -5.77 1.98 -16.62
CA ALA A 197 -4.89 1.76 -15.48
C ALA A 197 -4.66 0.26 -15.24
N LEU A 198 -5.68 -0.58 -15.43
CA LEU A 198 -5.54 -2.04 -15.29
C LEU A 198 -4.55 -2.61 -16.30
N ARG A 199 -4.68 -2.24 -17.59
CA ARG A 199 -3.78 -2.74 -18.64
C ARG A 199 -2.35 -2.25 -18.45
N SER A 200 -2.19 -0.96 -18.15
CA SER A 200 -0.87 -0.34 -17.95
C SER A 200 -0.17 -0.90 -16.72
N HIS A 201 -0.89 -1.09 -15.62
CA HIS A 201 -0.36 -1.69 -14.39
C HIS A 201 0.01 -3.16 -14.61
N ARG A 202 -0.85 -3.94 -15.28
CA ARG A 202 -0.56 -5.35 -15.60
C ARG A 202 0.71 -5.53 -16.43
N ALA A 203 1.00 -4.60 -17.35
CA ALA A 203 2.18 -4.67 -18.20
C ALA A 203 3.51 -4.66 -17.42
N MET A 204 3.53 -4.18 -16.17
CA MET A 204 4.71 -4.24 -15.30
C MET A 204 4.96 -5.64 -14.72
N TYR A 205 4.02 -6.57 -14.86
CA TYR A 205 4.09 -7.92 -14.28
C TYR A 205 4.12 -9.04 -15.34
N LEU A 206 4.20 -8.68 -16.63
CA LEU A 206 4.20 -9.60 -17.77
C LEU A 206 5.61 -9.97 -18.22
#